data_AF-A0AAI8AT70-F1
#
_entry.id   AF-A0AAI8AT70-F1
#
_cell.length_a   1.000
_cell.length_b   1.000
_cell.length_c   1.000
_cell.angle_alpha   90.00
_cell.angle_beta   90.00
_cell.angle_gamma   90.00
#
_symmetry.space_group_name_H-M   'P 1'
#
loop_
_entity.id
_entity.type
_entity.pdbx_description
1 polymer ?
#
loop_
_entity_poly.entity_id
_entity_poly.type
_entity_poly.pdbx_seq_one_letter_code
_entity_poly.pdbx_strand_id
1 'polypeptide(L)'
;MQTHKNNLSHGLKSRHVTMLSIAGVIGAGLFVGSGRAIAEAGPATILAYILAGALVVLVMRMLAEMAVASPDTGSFSTYADLAIGKWAGYTIGWLYWWFWVLIIPIEANIAATIINSWVPQLEIWVLSLVITLLLTATNLFSVKNYGEFEFWLALVKVVAIVSFIALGVCAIFGLLPGSGVSGVSRLWDSGGFMPNGFGAVLSAMLITMFSFLGAEVVTIAAAESDEAGKHISKATNSVIWRITLFYILSIFIVIALVPWTDPRLATEGSYVTVLDTLGVPNAKAIIDFVVLTSVTSCLNSSLYTASRMVYSLSRRGDAPACAQVTSRSGTPVVAVLLSTGAAFLAVIANYLVPAKVFGFLMASSGAIALLVYLVIAVSQLRLRQRLTAQGKTLGYRMWLFPWLTWGVILFISGVLVLMLFRPDHRLEVVSTMVLAVLVVCSGLLVTRRRAREVVVGRVGQGA
;
A
#
# COMPACT_ATOMS: atom_id res chain seq x y z
N MET A 1 20.24 -0.08 37.09
CA MET A 1 20.09 0.13 35.63
C MET A 1 18.83 -0.58 35.19
N GLN A 2 17.69 0.12 35.11
CA GLN A 2 16.42 -0.50 34.72
C GLN A 2 16.53 -0.98 33.27
N THR A 3 16.44 -2.29 33.06
CA THR A 3 16.31 -2.91 31.74
C THR A 3 15.00 -2.47 31.12
N HIS A 4 15.00 -1.33 30.42
CA HIS A 4 13.91 -0.96 29.53
C HIS A 4 13.76 -2.08 28.49
N LYS A 5 12.66 -2.83 28.55
CA LYS A 5 12.30 -3.76 27.47
C LYS A 5 12.07 -2.92 26.22
N ASN A 6 12.90 -3.10 25.19
CA ASN A 6 12.76 -2.46 23.87
C ASN A 6 11.54 -3.01 23.15
N ASN A 7 10.34 -2.72 23.67
CA ASN A 7 9.07 -3.11 23.09
C ASN A 7 8.36 -1.87 22.56
N LEU A 8 7.65 -2.05 21.44
CA LEU A 8 6.74 -1.03 20.91
C LEU A 8 5.61 -0.78 21.92
N SER A 9 5.12 0.45 22.01
CA SER A 9 4.04 0.80 22.95
C SER A 9 2.66 0.48 22.35
N HIS A 10 1.73 0.02 23.19
CA HIS A 10 0.31 -0.16 22.87
C HIS A 10 -0.43 1.20 22.85
N GLY A 11 0.01 2.13 22.01
CA GLY A 11 -0.50 3.51 22.00
C GLY A 11 -1.79 3.72 21.20
N LEU A 12 -2.16 2.79 20.32
CA LEU A 12 -3.30 2.92 19.41
C LEU A 12 -4.58 2.36 20.05
N LYS A 13 -5.61 3.20 20.17
CA LYS A 13 -6.94 2.76 20.61
C LYS A 13 -7.62 1.95 19.51
N SER A 14 -8.58 1.09 19.89
CA SER A 14 -9.44 0.35 18.95
C SER A 14 -10.04 1.23 17.83
N ARG A 15 -10.45 2.47 18.15
CA ARG A 15 -10.94 3.45 17.16
C ARG A 15 -9.87 3.88 16.16
N HIS A 16 -8.61 4.03 16.60
CA HIS A 16 -7.48 4.42 15.76
C HIS A 16 -7.12 3.28 14.81
N VAL A 17 -7.07 2.04 15.34
CA VAL A 17 -6.86 0.85 14.50
C VAL A 17 -7.98 0.74 13.46
N THR A 18 -9.24 0.96 13.85
CA THR A 18 -10.38 0.90 12.93
C THR A 18 -10.29 1.98 11.85
N MET A 19 -9.97 3.24 12.19
CA MET A 19 -9.88 4.32 11.20
C MET A 19 -8.64 4.21 10.32
N LEU A 20 -7.50 3.80 10.88
CA LEU A 20 -6.32 3.43 10.10
C LEU A 20 -6.64 2.27 9.14
N SER A 21 -7.46 1.32 9.59
CA SER A 21 -7.97 0.25 8.72
C SER A 21 -8.80 0.79 7.56
N ILE A 22 -9.65 1.79 7.83
CA ILE A 22 -10.59 2.34 6.86
C ILE A 22 -9.89 3.20 5.82
N ALA A 23 -8.99 4.08 6.25
CA ALA A 23 -8.41 5.11 5.38
C ALA A 23 -6.97 4.84 4.94
N GLY A 24 -6.26 3.89 5.55
CA GLY A 24 -4.89 3.54 5.17
C GLY A 24 -4.79 2.88 3.78
N VAL A 25 -5.90 2.34 3.27
CA VAL A 25 -5.98 1.79 1.90
C VAL A 25 -6.26 2.91 0.88
N ILE A 26 -6.93 3.98 1.31
CA ILE A 26 -7.39 5.06 0.45
C ILE A 26 -6.27 6.10 0.31
N GLY A 27 -5.50 5.98 -0.78
CA GLY A 27 -4.46 6.93 -1.19
C GLY A 27 -4.87 7.85 -2.33
N ALA A 28 -3.91 8.60 -2.89
CA ALA A 28 -4.14 9.45 -4.06
C ALA A 28 -4.53 8.65 -5.32
N GLY A 29 -4.16 7.37 -5.38
CA GLY A 29 -4.42 6.48 -6.51
C GLY A 29 -5.91 6.35 -6.87
N LEU A 30 -6.83 6.39 -5.90
CA LEU A 30 -8.27 6.33 -6.17
C LEU A 30 -8.80 7.60 -6.85
N PHE A 31 -8.24 8.77 -6.54
CA PHE A 31 -8.73 10.05 -7.04
C PHE A 31 -8.08 10.45 -8.37
N VAL A 32 -6.77 10.21 -8.49
CA VAL A 32 -5.94 10.63 -9.62
C VAL A 32 -5.61 9.45 -10.53
N GLY A 33 -5.17 8.33 -9.97
CA GLY A 33 -4.71 7.16 -10.73
C GLY A 33 -5.83 6.42 -11.46
N SER A 34 -7.03 6.39 -10.88
CA SER A 34 -8.23 5.78 -11.46
C SER A 34 -8.60 6.35 -12.82
N GLY A 35 -8.43 7.66 -13.03
CA GLY A 35 -8.73 8.29 -14.31
C GLY A 35 -7.83 7.79 -15.44
N ARG A 36 -6.56 7.50 -15.16
CA ARG A 36 -5.64 6.86 -16.12
C ARG A 36 -6.04 5.42 -16.40
N ALA A 37 -6.41 4.66 -15.37
CA ALA A 37 -6.90 3.29 -15.52
C ALA A 37 -8.19 3.24 -16.37
N ILE A 38 -9.10 4.23 -16.23
CA ILE A 38 -10.32 4.37 -17.03
C ILE A 38 -9.99 4.75 -18.48
N ALA A 39 -9.09 5.71 -18.68
CA ALA A 39 -8.64 6.10 -20.03
C ALA A 39 -7.99 4.92 -20.78
N GLU A 40 -7.32 4.01 -20.07
CA GLU A 40 -6.66 2.85 -20.67
C GLU A 40 -7.60 1.68 -20.99
N ALA A 41 -8.46 1.25 -20.05
CA ALA A 41 -9.31 0.06 -20.26
C ALA A 41 -10.77 0.39 -20.61
N GLY A 42 -11.17 1.66 -20.59
CA GLY A 42 -12.53 2.09 -20.85
C GLY A 42 -13.50 1.68 -19.73
N PRO A 43 -14.78 1.42 -20.03
CA PRO A 43 -15.75 0.97 -19.03
C PRO A 43 -15.36 -0.36 -18.37
N ALA A 44 -14.64 -1.23 -19.09
CA ALA A 44 -14.12 -2.48 -18.59
C ALA A 44 -13.07 -2.32 -17.47
N THR A 45 -12.61 -1.10 -17.16
CA THR A 45 -11.78 -0.82 -15.98
C THR A 45 -12.42 -1.33 -14.69
N ILE A 46 -13.76 -1.39 -14.60
CA ILE A 46 -14.44 -1.99 -13.44
C ILE A 46 -14.03 -3.47 -13.22
N LEU A 47 -13.78 -4.23 -14.29
CA LEU A 47 -13.28 -5.60 -14.19
C LEU A 47 -11.86 -5.63 -13.61
N ALA A 48 -11.03 -4.65 -13.97
CA ALA A 48 -9.69 -4.49 -13.41
C ALA A 48 -9.75 -4.26 -11.88
N TYR A 49 -10.65 -3.38 -11.42
CA TYR A 49 -10.88 -3.14 -9.98
C TYR A 49 -11.47 -4.35 -9.27
N ILE A 50 -12.38 -5.10 -9.90
CA ILE A 50 -12.93 -6.34 -9.33
C ILE A 50 -11.84 -7.41 -9.19
N LEU A 51 -11.04 -7.63 -10.24
CA LEU A 51 -9.94 -8.61 -10.21
C LEU A 51 -8.87 -8.22 -9.18
N ALA A 52 -8.47 -6.95 -9.17
CA ALA A 52 -7.50 -6.46 -8.20
C ALA A 52 -8.01 -6.50 -6.77
N GLY A 53 -9.26 -6.06 -6.56
CA GLY A 53 -9.92 -6.13 -5.27
C GLY A 53 -10.08 -7.56 -4.76
N ALA A 54 -10.48 -8.48 -5.63
CA ALA A 54 -10.58 -9.90 -5.29
C ALA A 54 -9.22 -10.48 -4.88
N LEU A 55 -8.15 -10.17 -5.63
CA LEU A 55 -6.80 -10.59 -5.26
C LEU A 55 -6.42 -10.08 -3.86
N VAL A 56 -6.60 -8.79 -3.61
CA VAL A 56 -6.28 -8.15 -2.32
C VAL A 56 -7.08 -8.77 -1.19
N VAL A 57 -8.38 -9.02 -1.37
CA VAL A 57 -9.22 -9.70 -0.36
C VAL A 57 -8.69 -11.09 -0.05
N LEU A 58 -8.33 -11.88 -1.07
CA LEU A 58 -7.80 -13.22 -0.87
C LEU A 58 -6.45 -13.19 -0.15
N VAL A 59 -5.53 -12.30 -0.54
CA VAL A 59 -4.23 -12.10 0.11
C VAL A 59 -4.40 -11.64 1.56
N MET A 60 -5.29 -10.69 1.81
CA MET A 60 -5.57 -10.21 3.17
C MET A 60 -6.14 -11.30 4.07
N ARG A 61 -7.00 -12.18 3.54
CA ARG A 61 -7.47 -13.35 4.29
C ARG A 61 -6.35 -14.34 4.59
N MET A 62 -5.44 -14.57 3.64
CA MET A 62 -4.26 -15.42 3.87
C MET A 62 -3.35 -14.82 4.95
N LEU A 63 -3.13 -13.51 4.90
CA LEU A 63 -2.35 -12.78 5.89
C LEU A 63 -3.00 -12.84 7.28
N ALA A 64 -4.32 -12.63 7.35
CA ALA A 64 -5.08 -12.68 8.59
C ALA A 64 -5.04 -14.05 9.25
N GLU A 65 -5.12 -15.14 8.47
CA GLU A 65 -4.97 -16.49 9.02
C GLU A 65 -3.63 -16.69 9.75
N MET A 66 -2.54 -16.25 9.14
CA MET A 66 -1.20 -16.34 9.75
C MET A 66 -1.07 -15.39 10.95
N ALA A 67 -1.56 -14.16 10.80
CA ALA A 67 -1.42 -13.12 11.79
C ALA A 67 -2.32 -13.31 13.02
N VAL A 68 -3.47 -13.97 12.89
CA VAL A 68 -4.30 -14.38 14.04
C VAL A 68 -3.66 -15.55 14.78
N ALA A 69 -2.99 -16.47 14.06
CA ALA A 69 -2.32 -17.61 14.66
C ALA A 69 -1.03 -17.22 15.41
N SER A 70 -0.32 -16.21 14.93
CA SER A 70 0.92 -15.71 15.55
C SER A 70 1.08 -14.21 15.29
N PRO A 71 0.40 -13.32 16.04
CA PRO A 71 0.49 -11.88 15.83
C PRO A 71 1.93 -11.36 15.98
N ASP A 72 2.46 -10.73 14.93
CA ASP A 72 3.80 -10.15 14.91
C ASP A 72 3.84 -8.88 14.05
N THR A 73 4.55 -7.85 14.50
CA THR A 73 4.63 -6.55 13.81
C THR A 73 5.51 -6.59 12.56
N GLY A 74 6.39 -7.58 12.42
CA GLY A 74 7.06 -7.90 11.16
C GLY A 74 6.12 -8.53 10.13
N SER A 75 4.91 -8.90 10.55
CA SER A 75 3.82 -9.40 9.70
C SER A 75 4.32 -10.46 8.70
N PHE A 76 4.01 -10.29 7.42
CA PHE A 76 4.37 -11.24 6.36
C PHE A 76 5.87 -11.48 6.20
N SER A 77 6.75 -10.54 6.59
CA SER A 77 8.20 -10.80 6.58
C SER A 77 8.59 -11.82 7.66
N THR A 78 7.94 -11.79 8.83
CA THR A 78 8.09 -12.81 9.87
C THR A 78 7.46 -14.13 9.43
N TYR A 79 6.29 -14.10 8.79
CA TYR A 79 5.64 -15.32 8.30
C TYR A 79 6.44 -15.99 7.18
N ALA A 80 7.07 -15.22 6.29
CA ALA A 80 7.96 -15.75 5.26
C ALA A 80 9.22 -16.42 5.84
N ASP A 81 9.80 -15.83 6.90
CA ASP A 81 10.91 -16.42 7.65
C ASP A 81 10.50 -17.80 8.20
N LEU A 82 9.36 -17.87 8.90
CA LEU A 82 8.86 -19.10 9.49
C LEU A 82 8.47 -20.15 8.43
N ALA A 83 7.85 -19.73 7.33
CA ALA A 83 7.29 -20.63 6.32
C ALA A 83 8.34 -21.18 5.34
N ILE A 84 9.20 -20.30 4.83
CA ILE A 84 10.13 -20.57 3.73
C ILE A 84 11.57 -20.63 4.24
N GLY A 85 11.93 -19.69 5.12
CA GLY A 85 13.24 -19.62 5.77
C GLY A 85 13.74 -18.18 5.88
N LYS A 86 14.79 -17.97 6.69
CA LYS A 86 15.37 -16.65 7.00
C LYS A 86 15.65 -15.77 5.78
N TRP A 87 16.17 -16.35 4.69
CA TRP A 87 16.47 -15.59 3.47
C TRP A 87 15.22 -14.95 2.86
N ALA A 88 14.06 -15.62 2.92
CA ALA A 88 12.80 -15.12 2.37
C ALA A 88 12.24 -14.01 3.25
N GLY A 89 12.29 -14.19 4.58
CA GLY A 89 11.93 -13.14 5.53
C GLY A 89 12.76 -11.87 5.37
N TYR A 90 14.08 -12.01 5.30
CA TYR A 90 15.03 -10.94 5.03
C TYR A 90 14.68 -10.20 3.73
N THR A 91 14.53 -10.96 2.63
CA THR A 91 14.31 -10.39 1.29
C THR A 91 13.03 -9.58 1.23
N ILE A 92 11.93 -10.16 1.70
CA ILE A 92 10.63 -9.50 1.65
C ILE A 92 10.58 -8.30 2.59
N GLY A 93 11.23 -8.37 3.75
CA GLY A 93 11.30 -7.22 4.65
C GLY A 93 12.01 -6.02 4.02
N TRP A 94 13.16 -6.25 3.36
CA TRP A 94 13.91 -5.19 2.69
C TRP A 94 13.25 -4.67 1.42
N LEU A 95 12.65 -5.54 0.60
CA LEU A 95 11.88 -5.12 -0.57
C LEU A 95 10.67 -4.28 -0.17
N TYR A 96 9.95 -4.69 0.88
CA TYR A 96 8.80 -3.94 1.38
C TYR A 96 9.22 -2.60 1.99
N TRP A 97 10.31 -2.56 2.76
CA TRP A 97 10.87 -1.29 3.23
C TRP A 97 11.26 -0.37 2.07
N TRP A 98 11.93 -0.91 1.04
CA TRP A 98 12.30 -0.18 -0.17
C TRP A 98 11.08 0.42 -0.87
N PHE A 99 10.02 -0.37 -1.04
CA PHE A 99 8.76 0.10 -1.60
C PHE A 99 8.23 1.32 -0.83
N TRP A 100 8.06 1.22 0.49
CA TRP A 100 7.48 2.31 1.29
C TRP A 100 8.35 3.55 1.38
N VAL A 101 9.67 3.39 1.38
CA VAL A 101 10.60 4.53 1.31
C VAL A 101 10.44 5.30 0.01
N LEU A 102 10.19 4.61 -1.11
CA LEU A 102 9.97 5.25 -2.40
C LEU A 102 8.57 5.85 -2.58
N ILE A 103 7.57 5.37 -1.85
CA ILE A 103 6.24 6.01 -1.83
C ILE A 103 6.29 7.40 -1.21
N ILE A 104 7.16 7.62 -0.21
CA ILE A 104 7.30 8.93 0.46
C ILE A 104 7.57 10.08 -0.54
N PRO A 105 8.62 10.04 -1.39
CA PRO A 105 8.85 11.09 -2.37
C PRO A 105 7.74 11.16 -3.43
N ILE A 106 7.13 10.03 -3.83
CA ILE A 106 6.05 10.03 -4.85
C ILE A 106 4.84 10.82 -4.36
N GLU A 107 4.36 10.47 -3.17
CA GLU A 107 3.21 11.11 -2.55
C GLU A 107 3.54 12.58 -2.18
N ALA A 108 4.75 12.86 -1.69
CA ALA A 108 5.18 14.23 -1.42
C ALA A 108 5.19 15.12 -2.68
N ASN A 109 5.55 14.57 -3.85
CA ASN A 109 5.46 15.27 -5.13
C ASN A 109 4.00 15.54 -5.53
N ILE A 110 3.07 14.62 -5.28
CA ILE A 110 1.64 14.83 -5.55
C ILE A 110 1.13 16.00 -4.71
N ALA A 111 1.39 16.00 -3.40
CA ALA A 111 1.00 17.11 -2.54
C ALA A 111 1.67 18.44 -2.94
N ALA A 112 2.95 18.40 -3.29
CA ALA A 112 3.68 19.57 -3.76
C ALA A 112 3.11 20.14 -5.07
N THR A 113 2.69 19.29 -6.01
CA THR A 113 2.08 19.71 -7.28
C THR A 113 0.73 20.39 -7.04
N ILE A 114 -0.08 19.87 -6.11
CA ILE A 114 -1.35 20.50 -5.73
C ILE A 114 -1.10 21.86 -5.08
N ILE A 115 -0.18 21.95 -4.11
CA ILE A 115 0.13 23.22 -3.44
C ILE A 115 0.72 24.24 -4.43
N ASN A 116 1.58 23.80 -5.34
CA ASN A 116 2.13 24.64 -6.41
C ASN A 116 1.02 25.18 -7.33
N SER A 117 -0.04 24.40 -7.60
CA SER A 117 -1.17 24.92 -8.37
C SER A 117 -1.92 26.07 -7.69
N TRP A 118 -1.83 26.18 -6.36
CA TRP A 118 -2.43 27.26 -5.57
C TRP A 118 -1.45 28.42 -5.34
N VAL A 119 -0.17 28.11 -5.19
CA VAL A 119 0.92 29.07 -4.97
C VAL A 119 2.06 28.77 -5.96
N PRO A 120 1.96 29.22 -7.23
CA PRO A 120 2.91 28.85 -8.29
C PRO A 120 4.34 29.34 -8.06
N GLN A 121 4.55 30.28 -7.14
CA GLN A 121 5.86 30.84 -6.80
C GLN A 121 6.76 29.85 -6.06
N LEU A 122 6.20 28.77 -5.50
CA LEU A 122 6.94 27.79 -4.71
C LEU A 122 7.32 26.59 -5.58
N GLU A 123 8.61 26.32 -5.75
CA GLU A 123 9.09 25.20 -6.54
C GLU A 123 8.68 23.84 -5.93
N ILE A 124 8.25 22.91 -6.78
CA ILE A 124 7.71 21.60 -6.38
C ILE A 124 8.71 20.81 -5.52
N TRP A 125 10.02 20.86 -5.83
CA TRP A 125 11.01 20.13 -5.05
C TRP A 125 11.18 20.70 -3.63
N VAL A 126 11.11 22.02 -3.46
CA VAL A 126 11.16 22.68 -2.14
C VAL A 126 9.96 22.25 -1.32
N LEU A 127 8.77 22.31 -1.92
CA LEU A 127 7.53 21.86 -1.28
C LEU A 127 7.61 20.39 -0.88
N SER A 128 8.06 19.50 -1.77
CA SER A 128 8.22 18.08 -1.49
C SER A 128 9.21 17.83 -0.33
N LEU A 129 10.30 18.58 -0.26
CA LEU A 129 11.29 18.49 0.82
C LEU A 129 10.70 18.97 2.16
N VAL A 130 10.02 20.12 2.17
CA VAL A 130 9.37 20.69 3.36
C VAL A 130 8.29 19.74 3.89
N ILE A 131 7.44 19.19 3.02
CA ILE A 131 6.41 18.20 3.39
C ILE A 131 7.05 16.97 4.05
N THR A 132 8.10 16.43 3.44
CA THR A 132 8.84 15.27 3.98
C THR A 132 9.47 15.58 5.34
N LEU A 133 9.98 16.81 5.52
CA LEU A 133 10.55 17.28 6.79
C LEU A 133 9.50 17.42 7.89
N LEU A 134 8.34 18.03 7.58
CA LEU A 134 7.24 18.16 8.51
C LEU A 134 6.73 16.78 8.97
N LEU A 135 6.61 15.83 8.05
CA LEU A 135 6.21 14.45 8.38
C LEU A 135 7.22 13.70 9.23
N THR A 136 8.51 13.94 8.97
CA THR A 136 9.60 13.40 9.81
C THR A 136 9.45 13.92 11.23
N ALA A 137 9.21 15.23 11.40
CA ALA A 137 9.02 15.84 12.70
C ALA A 137 7.80 15.25 13.42
N THR A 138 6.64 15.17 12.77
CA THR A 138 5.42 14.63 13.41
C THR A 138 5.57 13.17 13.84
N ASN A 139 6.31 12.35 13.08
CA ASN A 139 6.57 10.94 13.42
C ASN A 139 7.53 10.76 14.61
N LEU A 140 8.39 11.76 14.88
CA LEU A 140 9.25 11.77 16.06
C LEU A 140 8.49 12.20 17.33
N PHE A 141 7.46 13.04 17.21
CA PHE A 141 6.62 13.53 18.31
C PHE A 141 5.42 12.60 18.62
N SER A 142 5.73 11.38 19.10
CA SER A 142 4.83 10.42 19.76
C SER A 142 3.71 9.76 18.91
N VAL A 143 3.69 8.41 18.91
CA VAL A 143 2.69 7.53 18.25
C VAL A 143 1.23 7.83 18.67
N LYS A 144 1.03 8.42 19.84
CA LYS A 144 -0.32 8.78 20.32
C LYS A 144 -0.94 9.92 19.50
N ASN A 145 -0.12 10.89 19.09
CA ASN A 145 -0.57 11.98 18.23
C ASN A 145 -0.85 11.47 16.82
N TYR A 146 -0.03 10.55 16.32
CA TYR A 146 -0.23 9.87 15.04
C TYR A 146 -1.65 9.31 14.90
N GLY A 147 -2.15 8.56 15.90
CA GLY A 147 -3.48 7.93 15.82
C GLY A 147 -4.63 8.94 15.76
N GLU A 148 -4.52 10.10 16.42
CA GLU A 148 -5.55 11.15 16.37
C GLU A 148 -5.48 11.95 15.07
N PHE A 149 -4.29 12.33 14.57
CA PHE A 149 -4.16 13.00 13.28
C PHE A 149 -4.71 12.14 12.15
N GLU A 150 -4.33 10.87 12.15
CA GLU A 150 -4.78 9.91 11.14
C GLU A 150 -6.31 9.73 11.18
N PHE A 151 -6.91 9.70 12.37
CA PHE A 151 -8.36 9.61 12.53
C PHE A 151 -9.10 10.76 11.80
N TRP A 152 -8.62 12.00 11.97
CA TRP A 152 -9.25 13.16 11.34
C TRP A 152 -9.01 13.21 9.83
N LEU A 153 -7.77 12.94 9.38
CA LEU A 153 -7.45 12.86 7.95
C LEU A 153 -8.26 11.76 7.25
N ALA A 154 -8.41 10.61 7.90
CA ALA A 154 -9.24 9.49 7.45
C ALA A 154 -10.71 9.88 7.27
N LEU A 155 -11.27 10.63 8.23
CA LEU A 155 -12.67 11.03 8.22
C LEU A 155 -12.99 11.90 6.99
N VAL A 156 -12.12 12.85 6.64
CA VAL A 156 -12.29 13.73 5.47
C VAL A 156 -12.44 12.90 4.19
N LYS A 157 -11.57 11.90 3.99
CA LYS A 157 -11.61 11.01 2.81
C LYS A 157 -12.92 10.24 2.72
N VAL A 158 -13.35 9.64 3.83
CA VAL A 158 -14.56 8.82 3.87
C VAL A 158 -15.79 9.67 3.57
N VAL A 159 -15.90 10.85 4.18
CA VAL A 159 -17.00 11.78 3.92
C VAL A 159 -17.01 12.21 2.46
N ALA A 160 -15.85 12.53 1.88
CA ALA A 160 -15.74 12.91 0.47
C ALA A 160 -16.22 11.80 -0.48
N ILE A 161 -15.78 10.55 -0.26
CA ILE A 161 -16.17 9.42 -1.11
C ILE A 161 -17.66 9.09 -0.95
N VAL A 162 -18.19 9.07 0.27
CA VAL A 162 -19.62 8.81 0.51
C VAL A 162 -20.48 9.90 -0.13
N SER A 163 -20.08 11.17 -0.01
CA SER A 163 -20.77 12.30 -0.65
C SER A 163 -20.72 12.19 -2.18
N PHE A 164 -19.56 11.83 -2.73
CA PHE A 164 -19.39 11.59 -4.16
C PHE A 164 -20.31 10.46 -4.66
N ILE A 165 -20.36 9.34 -3.93
CA ILE A 165 -21.23 8.21 -4.27
C ILE A 165 -22.70 8.64 -4.24
N ALA A 166 -23.12 9.36 -3.19
CA ALA A 166 -24.51 9.82 -3.07
C ALA A 166 -24.89 10.75 -4.23
N LEU A 167 -24.05 11.74 -4.55
CA LEU A 167 -24.26 12.65 -5.68
C LEU A 167 -24.31 11.90 -7.02
N GLY A 168 -23.37 10.98 -7.24
CA GLY A 168 -23.30 10.19 -8.46
C GLY A 168 -24.52 9.28 -8.64
N VAL A 169 -24.99 8.63 -7.58
CA VAL A 169 -26.23 7.83 -7.61
C VAL A 169 -27.43 8.71 -7.95
N CYS A 170 -27.57 9.88 -7.32
CA CYS A 170 -28.61 10.84 -7.66
C CYS A 170 -28.55 11.28 -9.14
N ALA A 171 -27.35 11.49 -9.69
CA ALA A 171 -27.17 11.83 -11.10
C ALA A 171 -27.60 10.70 -12.03
N ILE A 172 -27.19 9.47 -11.74
CA ILE A 172 -27.57 8.28 -12.53
C ILE A 172 -29.09 8.14 -12.58
N PHE A 173 -29.80 8.37 -11.47
CA PHE A 173 -31.27 8.34 -11.43
C PHE A 173 -31.95 9.59 -11.99
N GLY A 174 -31.19 10.59 -12.48
CA GLY A 174 -31.74 11.83 -13.03
C GLY A 174 -32.37 12.76 -11.98
N LEU A 175 -32.04 12.57 -10.70
CA LEU A 175 -32.58 13.36 -9.58
C LEU A 175 -31.88 14.71 -9.41
N LEU A 176 -30.81 14.98 -10.16
CA LEU A 176 -30.06 16.23 -10.14
C LEU A 176 -30.49 17.14 -11.31
N PRO A 177 -31.39 18.11 -11.08
CA PRO A 177 -31.84 19.02 -12.13
C PRO A 177 -30.66 19.86 -12.65
N GLY A 178 -30.53 19.97 -13.97
CA GLY A 178 -29.49 20.76 -14.63
C GLY A 178 -28.14 20.06 -14.83
N SER A 179 -27.97 18.80 -14.40
CA SER A 179 -26.71 18.05 -14.56
C SER A 179 -26.40 17.65 -16.01
N GLY A 180 -27.40 17.57 -16.89
CA GLY A 180 -27.21 17.21 -18.31
C GLY A 180 -26.72 15.77 -18.57
N VAL A 181 -26.50 14.97 -17.52
CA VAL A 181 -26.06 13.58 -17.58
C VAL A 181 -26.92 12.71 -16.67
N SER A 182 -27.39 11.58 -17.18
CA SER A 182 -28.16 10.60 -16.41
C SER A 182 -28.06 9.20 -17.03
N GLY A 183 -28.45 8.20 -16.24
CA GLY A 183 -28.39 6.80 -16.65
C GLY A 183 -26.97 6.22 -16.66
N VAL A 184 -26.83 5.10 -17.36
CA VAL A 184 -25.59 4.31 -17.44
C VAL A 184 -25.14 4.10 -18.89
N SER A 185 -25.64 4.91 -19.81
CA SER A 185 -25.45 4.70 -21.25
C SER A 185 -23.98 4.87 -21.67
N ARG A 186 -23.19 5.66 -20.92
CA ARG A 186 -21.74 5.83 -21.14
C ARG A 186 -20.93 4.52 -21.03
N LEU A 187 -21.49 3.48 -20.41
CA LEU A 187 -20.88 2.14 -20.35
C LEU A 187 -20.74 1.46 -21.72
N TRP A 188 -21.55 1.87 -22.71
CA TRP A 188 -21.63 1.19 -24.02
C TRP A 188 -21.54 2.18 -25.18
N ASP A 189 -21.95 3.44 -24.99
CA ASP A 189 -22.11 4.40 -26.10
C ASP A 189 -20.79 4.94 -26.66
N SER A 190 -19.66 4.70 -25.97
CA SER A 190 -18.33 5.19 -26.37
C SER A 190 -17.45 4.06 -26.92
N GLY A 191 -17.97 3.23 -27.83
CA GLY A 191 -17.23 2.11 -28.43
C GLY A 191 -17.40 0.77 -27.69
N GLY A 192 -18.47 0.61 -26.91
CA GLY A 192 -18.78 -0.61 -26.17
C GLY A 192 -18.14 -0.68 -24.78
N PHE A 193 -18.41 -1.78 -24.07
CA PHE A 193 -17.95 -1.97 -22.68
C PHE A 193 -16.44 -2.23 -22.58
N MET A 194 -15.86 -2.95 -23.54
CA MET A 194 -14.44 -3.34 -23.54
C MET A 194 -13.76 -2.92 -24.86
N PRO A 195 -13.64 -1.61 -25.14
CA PRO A 195 -13.20 -1.08 -26.43
C PRO A 195 -11.75 -1.46 -26.76
N ASN A 196 -10.88 -1.52 -25.73
CA ASN A 196 -9.45 -1.81 -25.89
C ASN A 196 -9.10 -3.29 -25.63
N GLY A 197 -10.11 -4.15 -25.50
CA GLY A 197 -9.96 -5.58 -25.26
C GLY A 197 -9.46 -5.97 -23.86
N PHE A 198 -9.40 -7.27 -23.59
CA PHE A 198 -9.03 -7.81 -22.27
C PHE A 198 -7.56 -7.50 -21.89
N GLY A 199 -6.69 -7.34 -22.89
CA GLY A 199 -5.30 -6.97 -22.68
C GLY A 199 -5.12 -5.61 -22.00
N ALA A 200 -6.02 -4.66 -22.25
CA ALA A 200 -6.03 -3.35 -21.58
C ALA A 200 -6.58 -3.45 -20.15
N VAL A 201 -7.57 -4.31 -19.91
CA VAL A 201 -8.09 -4.60 -18.57
C VAL A 201 -6.97 -5.11 -17.66
N LEU A 202 -6.11 -6.00 -18.16
CA LEU A 202 -4.96 -6.49 -17.40
C LEU A 202 -3.94 -5.38 -17.12
N SER A 203 -3.70 -4.45 -18.05
CA SER A 203 -2.84 -3.29 -17.79
C SER A 203 -3.43 -2.35 -16.74
N ALA A 204 -4.71 -1.99 -16.87
CA ALA A 204 -5.41 -1.14 -15.90
C ALA A 204 -5.46 -1.78 -14.51
N MET A 205 -5.49 -3.12 -14.45
CA MET A 205 -5.39 -3.85 -13.18
C MET A 205 -4.05 -3.60 -12.50
N LEU A 206 -2.94 -3.49 -13.23
CA LEU A 206 -1.61 -3.18 -12.66
C LEU A 206 -1.58 -1.79 -12.03
N ILE A 207 -2.13 -0.79 -12.73
CA ILE A 207 -2.31 0.57 -12.18
C ILE A 207 -3.17 0.53 -10.91
N THR A 208 -4.24 -0.27 -10.94
CA THR A 208 -5.17 -0.41 -9.83
C THR A 208 -4.53 -1.12 -8.63
N MET A 209 -3.67 -2.12 -8.85
CA MET A 209 -2.96 -2.82 -7.78
C MET A 209 -2.10 -1.88 -6.94
N PHE A 210 -1.45 -0.91 -7.59
CA PHE A 210 -0.70 0.13 -6.88
C PHE A 210 -1.58 0.92 -5.91
N SER A 211 -2.86 1.15 -6.26
CA SER A 211 -3.84 1.87 -5.42
C SER A 211 -4.41 1.03 -4.27
N PHE A 212 -4.22 -0.29 -4.29
CA PHE A 212 -4.66 -1.19 -3.22
C PHE A 212 -3.54 -1.63 -2.28
N LEU A 213 -2.28 -1.38 -2.65
CA LEU A 213 -1.17 -1.67 -1.77
C LEU A 213 -1.24 -0.75 -0.53
N GLY A 214 -1.03 -1.33 0.65
CA GLY A 214 -1.34 -0.66 1.92
C GLY A 214 -2.49 -1.30 2.69
N ALA A 215 -3.31 -2.14 2.06
CA ALA A 215 -4.32 -2.94 2.76
C ALA A 215 -3.71 -3.79 3.89
N GLU A 216 -2.50 -4.30 3.68
CA GLU A 216 -1.74 -5.10 4.64
C GLU A 216 -1.19 -4.31 5.83
N VAL A 217 -0.97 -2.99 5.69
CA VAL A 217 -0.48 -2.10 6.78
C VAL A 217 -1.39 -2.17 8.00
N VAL A 218 -2.68 -2.34 7.75
CA VAL A 218 -3.69 -2.50 8.77
C VAL A 218 -3.40 -3.68 9.69
N THR A 219 -2.89 -4.79 9.15
CA THR A 219 -2.54 -5.96 9.97
C THR A 219 -1.32 -5.72 10.84
N ILE A 220 -0.34 -4.94 10.36
CA ILE A 220 0.85 -4.54 11.12
C ILE A 220 0.43 -3.68 12.30
N ALA A 221 -0.41 -2.67 12.07
CA ALA A 221 -0.89 -1.80 13.14
C ALA A 221 -1.83 -2.53 14.11
N ALA A 222 -2.68 -3.43 13.62
CA ALA A 222 -3.54 -4.25 14.46
C ALA A 222 -2.72 -5.21 15.35
N ALA A 223 -1.54 -5.66 14.91
CA ALA A 223 -0.65 -6.49 15.72
C ALA A 223 -0.05 -5.74 16.93
N GLU A 224 -0.06 -4.41 16.94
CA GLU A 224 0.36 -3.58 18.08
C GLU A 224 -0.75 -3.34 19.13
N SER A 225 -1.96 -3.91 18.95
CA SER A 225 -3.10 -3.70 19.85
C SER A 225 -3.27 -4.79 20.92
N ASP A 226 -3.90 -4.45 22.05
CA ASP A 226 -4.10 -5.35 23.21
C ASP A 226 -4.89 -6.64 22.87
N GLU A 227 -5.77 -6.59 21.85
CA GLU A 227 -6.53 -7.74 21.32
C GLU A 227 -6.17 -8.04 19.84
N ALA A 228 -4.87 -8.15 19.53
CA ALA A 228 -4.35 -8.25 18.16
C ALA A 228 -5.13 -9.21 17.24
N GLY A 229 -5.38 -10.46 17.63
CA GLY A 229 -6.09 -11.43 16.78
C GLY A 229 -7.52 -11.01 16.39
N LYS A 230 -8.27 -10.42 17.32
CA LYS A 230 -9.63 -9.93 17.05
C LYS A 230 -9.60 -8.67 16.20
N HIS A 231 -8.65 -7.76 16.46
CA HIS A 231 -8.47 -6.54 15.67
C HIS A 231 -8.04 -6.86 14.24
N ILE A 232 -7.13 -7.81 14.03
CA ILE A 232 -6.72 -8.30 12.71
C ILE A 232 -7.93 -8.88 11.96
N SER A 233 -8.75 -9.71 12.62
CA SER A 233 -9.93 -10.32 11.98
C SER A 233 -10.95 -9.26 11.53
N LYS A 234 -11.26 -8.29 12.40
CA LYS A 234 -12.17 -7.18 12.08
C LYS A 234 -11.61 -6.28 10.98
N ALA A 235 -10.32 -5.95 11.05
CA ALA A 235 -9.62 -5.16 10.05
C ALA A 235 -9.68 -5.83 8.67
N THR A 236 -9.43 -7.13 8.61
CA THR A 236 -9.45 -7.91 7.37
C THR A 236 -10.85 -7.97 6.77
N ASN A 237 -11.87 -8.29 7.57
CA ASN A 237 -13.25 -8.35 7.09
C ASN A 237 -13.76 -6.98 6.62
N SER A 238 -13.27 -5.90 7.23
CA SER A 238 -13.62 -4.55 6.78
C SER A 238 -12.96 -4.18 5.44
N VAL A 239 -11.83 -4.77 5.05
CA VAL A 239 -11.23 -4.52 3.72
C VAL A 239 -12.20 -4.91 2.60
N ILE A 240 -12.94 -6.01 2.77
CA ILE A 240 -13.84 -6.55 1.75
C ILE A 240 -14.90 -5.53 1.33
N TRP A 241 -15.70 -5.04 2.28
CA TRP A 241 -16.76 -4.09 1.94
C TRP A 241 -16.20 -2.73 1.52
N ARG A 242 -15.02 -2.32 2.02
CA ARG A 242 -14.37 -1.06 1.65
C ARG A 242 -13.92 -1.04 0.20
N ILE A 243 -13.34 -2.13 -0.29
CA ILE A 243 -12.97 -2.24 -1.71
C ILE A 243 -14.23 -2.18 -2.57
N THR A 244 -15.30 -2.88 -2.19
CA THR A 244 -16.57 -2.82 -2.92
C THR A 244 -17.17 -1.40 -2.93
N LEU A 245 -17.28 -0.77 -1.76
CA LEU A 245 -17.96 0.52 -1.62
C LEU A 245 -17.11 1.68 -2.15
N PHE A 246 -15.86 1.80 -1.76
CA PHE A 246 -15.07 2.98 -2.09
C PHE A 246 -14.44 2.91 -3.47
N TYR A 247 -14.07 1.72 -3.94
CA TYR A 247 -13.40 1.56 -5.23
C TYR A 247 -14.40 1.15 -6.31
N ILE A 248 -14.99 -0.04 -6.21
CA ILE A 248 -15.82 -0.57 -7.29
C ILE A 248 -17.03 0.33 -7.57
N LEU A 249 -17.76 0.76 -6.54
CA LEU A 249 -18.93 1.63 -6.73
C LEU A 249 -18.55 3.03 -7.21
N SER A 250 -17.49 3.65 -6.69
CA SER A 250 -17.05 4.96 -7.17
C SER A 250 -16.60 4.91 -8.63
N ILE A 251 -15.84 3.88 -9.02
CA ILE A 251 -15.40 3.69 -10.40
C ILE A 251 -16.59 3.47 -11.32
N PHE A 252 -17.56 2.64 -10.90
CA PHE A 252 -18.82 2.46 -11.63
C PHE A 252 -19.52 3.79 -11.90
N ILE A 253 -19.61 4.67 -10.90
CA ILE A 253 -20.22 5.99 -11.06
C ILE A 253 -19.46 6.84 -12.08
N VAL A 254 -18.12 6.84 -12.03
CA VAL A 254 -17.31 7.60 -13.00
C VAL A 254 -17.60 7.14 -14.42
N ILE A 255 -17.50 5.84 -14.70
CA ILE A 255 -17.68 5.30 -16.06
C ILE A 255 -19.13 5.36 -16.55
N ALA A 256 -20.10 5.48 -15.64
CA ALA A 256 -21.52 5.64 -15.97
C ALA A 256 -21.84 7.09 -16.37
N LEU A 257 -21.21 8.08 -15.73
CA LEU A 257 -21.54 9.50 -15.91
C LEU A 257 -20.64 10.21 -16.92
N VAL A 258 -19.37 9.81 -17.02
CA VAL A 258 -18.37 10.47 -17.87
C VAL A 258 -17.91 9.49 -18.96
N PRO A 259 -17.90 9.90 -20.25
CA PRO A 259 -17.29 9.10 -21.30
C PRO A 259 -15.82 8.80 -20.99
N TRP A 260 -15.39 7.54 -21.12
CA TRP A 260 -14.01 7.16 -20.85
C TRP A 260 -12.98 7.85 -21.76
N THR A 261 -13.43 8.41 -22.88
CA THR A 261 -12.64 9.20 -23.82
C THR A 261 -12.45 10.66 -23.42
N ASP A 262 -13.06 11.13 -22.32
CA ASP A 262 -12.86 12.49 -21.81
C ASP A 262 -11.40 12.65 -21.35
N PRO A 263 -10.61 13.55 -21.97
CA PRO A 263 -9.20 13.72 -21.63
C PRO A 263 -8.98 14.19 -20.18
N ARG A 264 -9.97 14.84 -19.57
CA ARG A 264 -9.89 15.31 -18.17
C ARG A 264 -9.74 14.17 -17.18
N LEU A 265 -10.23 12.96 -17.51
CA LEU A 265 -10.03 11.79 -16.65
C LEU A 265 -8.53 11.54 -16.41
N ALA A 266 -7.70 11.63 -17.44
CA ALA A 266 -6.27 11.38 -17.33
C ALA A 266 -5.48 12.58 -16.78
N THR A 267 -5.94 13.82 -17.01
CA THR A 267 -5.20 15.04 -16.63
C THR A 267 -5.61 15.63 -15.28
N GLU A 268 -6.89 15.57 -14.91
CA GLU A 268 -7.43 16.18 -13.68
C GLU A 268 -7.84 15.14 -12.64
N GLY A 269 -8.13 13.90 -13.06
CA GLY A 269 -8.54 12.81 -12.19
C GLY A 269 -10.05 12.58 -12.19
N SER A 270 -10.45 11.34 -11.90
CA SER A 270 -11.81 10.86 -12.16
C SER A 270 -12.88 11.59 -11.35
N TYR A 271 -12.58 11.92 -10.10
CA TYR A 271 -13.53 12.58 -9.20
C TYR A 271 -13.76 14.03 -9.58
N VAL A 272 -12.71 14.75 -9.98
CA VAL A 272 -12.80 16.13 -10.47
C VAL A 272 -13.68 16.16 -11.72
N THR A 273 -13.39 15.31 -12.70
CA THR A 273 -14.12 15.29 -13.97
C THR A 273 -15.61 15.01 -13.77
N VAL A 274 -15.99 14.08 -12.89
CA VAL A 274 -17.40 13.80 -12.60
C VAL A 274 -18.06 15.00 -11.93
N LEU A 275 -17.46 15.57 -10.88
CA LEU A 275 -18.05 16.69 -10.16
C LEU A 275 -18.19 17.94 -11.03
N ASP A 276 -17.21 18.23 -11.89
CA ASP A 276 -17.30 19.30 -12.88
C ASP A 276 -18.41 19.04 -13.90
N THR A 277 -18.56 17.79 -14.35
CA THR A 277 -19.64 17.39 -15.27
C THR A 277 -21.02 17.52 -14.63
N LEU A 278 -21.12 17.32 -13.30
CA LEU A 278 -22.33 17.56 -12.52
C LEU A 278 -22.59 19.04 -12.20
N GLY A 279 -21.70 19.95 -12.61
CA GLY A 279 -21.82 21.38 -12.36
C GLY A 279 -21.51 21.80 -10.92
N VAL A 280 -20.77 20.99 -10.16
CA VAL A 280 -20.37 21.34 -8.79
C VAL A 280 -19.31 22.45 -8.85
N PRO A 281 -19.56 23.64 -8.26
CA PRO A 281 -18.60 24.73 -8.31
C PRO A 281 -17.33 24.38 -7.52
N ASN A 282 -16.17 24.80 -8.03
CA ASN A 282 -14.87 24.56 -7.41
C ASN A 282 -14.54 23.06 -7.18
N ALA A 283 -15.06 22.15 -8.00
CA ALA A 283 -14.84 20.72 -7.83
C ALA A 283 -13.36 20.34 -7.74
N LYS A 284 -12.52 20.94 -8.60
CA LYS A 284 -11.07 20.76 -8.54
C LYS A 284 -10.49 21.11 -7.17
N ALA A 285 -10.82 22.28 -6.61
CA ALA A 285 -10.29 22.69 -5.31
C ALA A 285 -10.77 21.78 -4.16
N ILE A 286 -12.02 21.33 -4.21
CA ILE A 286 -12.59 20.39 -3.22
C ILE A 286 -11.83 19.07 -3.24
N ILE A 287 -11.65 18.49 -4.43
CA ILE A 287 -10.94 17.20 -4.57
C ILE A 287 -9.46 17.36 -4.29
N ASP A 288 -8.81 18.42 -4.73
CA ASP A 288 -7.40 18.72 -4.42
C ASP A 288 -7.18 18.78 -2.90
N PHE A 289 -8.08 19.41 -2.15
CA PHE A 289 -8.03 19.42 -0.68
C PHE A 289 -8.18 18.00 -0.10
N VAL A 290 -9.13 17.21 -0.59
CA VAL A 290 -9.30 15.80 -0.17
C VAL A 290 -8.05 14.99 -0.49
N VAL A 291 -7.47 15.14 -1.68
CA VAL A 291 -6.25 14.46 -2.10
C VAL A 291 -5.08 14.87 -1.21
N LEU A 292 -4.91 16.14 -0.86
CA LEU A 292 -3.87 16.57 0.08
C LEU A 292 -3.97 15.88 1.44
N THR A 293 -5.19 15.75 1.98
CA THR A 293 -5.41 15.01 3.24
C THR A 293 -5.10 13.52 3.09
N SER A 294 -5.45 12.94 1.93
CA SER A 294 -5.21 11.54 1.58
C SER A 294 -3.71 11.23 1.49
N VAL A 295 -2.98 12.02 0.71
CA VAL A 295 -1.54 11.95 0.50
C VAL A 295 -0.80 12.11 1.83
N THR A 296 -1.19 13.09 2.66
CA THR A 296 -0.56 13.32 3.98
C THR A 296 -0.72 12.10 4.90
N SER A 297 -1.89 11.48 4.92
CA SER A 297 -2.15 10.24 5.67
C SER A 297 -1.37 9.05 5.10
N CYS A 298 -1.27 8.93 3.76
CA CYS A 298 -0.47 7.90 3.09
C CYS A 298 1.03 8.03 3.45
N LEU A 299 1.57 9.25 3.39
CA LEU A 299 2.95 9.53 3.76
C LEU A 299 3.27 9.15 5.20
N ASN A 300 2.37 9.50 6.12
CA ASN A 300 2.48 9.17 7.53
C ASN A 300 2.44 7.64 7.75
N SER A 301 1.52 6.94 7.08
CA SER A 301 1.41 5.48 7.11
C SER A 301 2.61 4.77 6.47
N SER A 302 3.18 5.35 5.41
CA SER A 302 4.37 4.86 4.71
C SER A 302 5.58 4.88 5.63
N LEU A 303 5.81 6.03 6.30
CA LEU A 303 6.91 6.17 7.26
C LEU A 303 6.71 5.27 8.49
N TYR A 304 5.47 5.19 9.01
CA TYR A 304 5.12 4.26 10.08
C TYR A 304 5.51 2.83 9.69
N THR A 305 5.04 2.37 8.53
CA THR A 305 5.26 1.00 8.04
C THR A 305 6.73 0.69 7.79
N ALA A 306 7.44 1.61 7.13
CA ALA A 306 8.87 1.48 6.86
C ALA A 306 9.66 1.35 8.17
N SER A 307 9.39 2.19 9.16
CA SER A 307 10.12 2.17 10.42
C SER A 307 9.86 0.89 11.23
N ARG A 308 8.63 0.35 11.22
CA ARG A 308 8.29 -0.91 11.92
C ARG A 308 8.93 -2.11 11.24
N MET A 309 9.00 -2.12 9.91
CA MET A 309 9.67 -3.18 9.18
C MET A 309 11.18 -3.21 9.49
N VAL A 310 11.85 -2.06 9.48
CA VAL A 310 13.27 -1.97 9.85
C VAL A 310 13.50 -2.36 11.31
N TYR A 311 12.62 -1.92 12.22
CA TYR A 311 12.67 -2.34 13.62
C TYR A 311 12.54 -3.87 13.76
N SER A 312 11.58 -4.49 13.07
CA SER A 312 11.40 -5.96 13.07
C SER A 312 12.61 -6.70 12.50
N LEU A 313 13.17 -6.22 11.38
CA LEU A 313 14.41 -6.76 10.81
C LEU A 313 15.56 -6.63 11.80
N SER A 314 15.71 -5.48 12.47
CA SER A 314 16.75 -5.25 13.48
C SER A 314 16.62 -6.20 14.67
N ARG A 315 15.39 -6.47 15.13
CA ARG A 315 15.11 -7.45 16.21
C ARG A 315 15.46 -8.88 15.83
N ARG A 316 15.33 -9.25 14.54
CA ARG A 316 15.83 -10.51 13.98
C ARG A 316 17.33 -10.46 13.66
N GLY A 317 17.92 -9.28 13.74
CA GLY A 317 19.32 -9.01 13.45
C GLY A 317 19.66 -8.96 11.96
N ASP A 318 18.64 -8.74 11.15
CA ASP A 318 18.68 -8.58 9.69
C ASP A 318 18.84 -7.11 9.27
N ALA A 319 18.91 -6.19 10.24
CA ALA A 319 19.20 -4.77 10.07
C ALA A 319 20.11 -4.27 11.23
N PRO A 320 20.70 -3.06 11.15
CA PRO A 320 21.61 -2.54 12.17
C PRO A 320 21.01 -2.59 13.58
N ALA A 321 21.80 -3.06 14.56
CA ALA A 321 21.32 -3.28 15.93
C ALA A 321 20.85 -1.99 16.64
N CYS A 322 21.27 -0.81 16.17
CA CYS A 322 20.78 0.47 16.68
C CYS A 322 19.31 0.73 16.31
N ALA A 323 18.79 0.14 15.24
CA ALA A 323 17.42 0.35 14.78
C ALA A 323 16.36 -0.33 15.67
N GLN A 324 16.75 -1.24 16.57
CA GLN A 324 15.84 -1.84 17.55
C GLN A 324 15.62 -0.98 18.81
N VAL A 325 16.31 0.17 18.94
CA VAL A 325 16.21 1.03 20.11
C VAL A 325 14.94 1.87 20.03
N THR A 326 14.08 1.76 21.05
CA THR A 326 12.84 2.52 21.17
C THR A 326 12.98 3.70 22.14
N SER A 327 12.27 4.80 21.87
CA SER A 327 12.11 5.92 22.80
C SER A 327 11.28 5.53 24.03
N ARG A 328 11.19 6.43 25.02
CA ARG A 328 10.27 6.29 26.18
C ARG A 328 8.80 6.14 25.78
N SER A 329 8.42 6.65 24.61
CA SER A 329 7.07 6.51 24.06
C SER A 329 6.90 5.24 23.21
N GLY A 330 7.90 4.36 23.13
CA GLY A 330 7.85 3.11 22.35
C GLY A 330 8.01 3.31 20.85
N THR A 331 8.57 4.44 20.40
CA THR A 331 8.80 4.73 18.97
C THR A 331 10.22 4.32 18.57
N PRO A 332 10.44 3.56 17.47
CA PRO A 332 11.79 3.16 17.04
C PRO A 332 12.49 4.31 16.31
N VAL A 333 13.04 5.27 17.07
CA VAL A 333 13.58 6.55 16.56
C VAL A 333 14.63 6.35 15.47
N VAL A 334 15.58 5.44 15.68
CA VAL A 334 16.64 5.17 14.70
C VAL A 334 16.07 4.59 13.40
N ALA A 335 15.07 3.70 13.49
CA ALA A 335 14.41 3.16 12.30
C ALA A 335 13.63 4.22 11.53
N VAL A 336 13.02 5.18 12.23
CA VAL A 336 12.38 6.36 11.62
C VAL A 336 13.43 7.19 10.88
N LEU A 337 14.52 7.57 11.55
CA LEU A 337 15.59 8.39 10.95
C LEU A 337 16.26 7.73 9.75
N LEU A 338 16.49 6.41 9.78
CA LEU A 338 17.03 5.67 8.63
C LEU A 338 16.06 5.70 7.44
N SER A 339 14.77 5.52 7.70
CA SER A 339 13.74 5.51 6.65
C SER A 339 13.52 6.91 6.06
N THR A 340 13.48 7.95 6.90
CA THR A 340 13.37 9.33 6.42
C THR A 340 14.63 9.80 5.73
N GLY A 341 15.82 9.42 6.22
CA GLY A 341 17.09 9.70 5.55
C GLY A 341 17.11 9.15 4.12
N ALA A 342 16.67 7.90 3.93
CA ALA A 342 16.55 7.32 2.60
C ALA A 342 15.50 8.03 1.73
N ALA A 343 14.36 8.44 2.31
CA ALA A 343 13.35 9.23 1.59
C ALA A 343 13.88 10.61 1.17
N PHE A 344 14.64 11.31 2.03
CA PHE A 344 15.29 12.58 1.68
C PHE A 344 16.29 12.41 0.53
N LEU A 345 17.10 11.35 0.58
CA LEU A 345 18.01 11.03 -0.54
C LEU A 345 17.24 10.79 -1.83
N ALA A 346 16.08 10.14 -1.77
CA ALA A 346 15.23 9.93 -2.94
C ALA A 346 14.58 11.22 -3.45
N VAL A 347 14.13 12.13 -2.57
CA VAL A 347 13.65 13.48 -2.95
C VAL A 347 14.76 14.29 -3.62
N ILE A 348 15.98 14.27 -3.06
CA ILE A 348 17.15 14.96 -3.63
C ILE A 348 17.53 14.33 -4.98
N ALA A 349 17.52 13.00 -5.09
CA ALA A 349 17.80 12.30 -6.34
C ALA A 349 16.76 12.62 -7.43
N ASN A 350 15.49 12.78 -7.05
CA ASN A 350 14.43 13.21 -7.95
C ASN A 350 14.68 14.61 -8.53
N TYR A 351 15.30 15.51 -7.76
CA TYR A 351 15.68 16.84 -8.23
C TYR A 351 16.95 16.82 -9.10
N LEU A 352 18.01 16.17 -8.63
CA LEU A 352 19.32 16.20 -9.31
C LEU A 352 19.33 15.42 -10.62
N VAL A 353 18.62 14.28 -10.69
CA VAL A 353 18.61 13.41 -11.87
C VAL A 353 17.20 12.81 -12.10
N PRO A 354 16.20 13.64 -12.46
CA PRO A 354 14.80 13.22 -12.54
C PRO A 354 14.59 12.08 -13.55
N ALA A 355 15.20 12.17 -14.73
CA ALA A 355 14.90 11.26 -15.84
C ALA A 355 15.51 9.85 -15.70
N LYS A 356 16.68 9.71 -15.04
CA LYS A 356 17.40 8.42 -14.99
C LYS A 356 17.30 7.72 -13.63
N VAL A 357 17.51 8.45 -12.54
CA VAL A 357 17.57 7.84 -11.20
C VAL A 357 16.16 7.62 -10.67
N PHE A 358 15.30 8.64 -10.71
CA PHE A 358 13.94 8.50 -10.21
C PHE A 358 13.09 7.51 -11.02
N GLY A 359 13.23 7.52 -12.36
CA GLY A 359 12.59 6.54 -13.23
C GLY A 359 12.98 5.09 -12.89
N PHE A 360 14.27 4.83 -12.64
CA PHE A 360 14.73 3.51 -12.19
C PHE A 360 14.21 3.14 -10.79
N LEU A 361 14.24 4.09 -9.84
CA LEU A 361 13.73 3.87 -8.48
C LEU A 361 12.24 3.47 -8.54
N MET A 362 11.42 4.20 -9.30
CA MET A 362 10.01 3.86 -9.48
C MET A 362 9.81 2.51 -10.17
N ALA A 363 10.59 2.22 -11.23
CA ALA A 363 10.50 0.93 -11.90
C ALA A 363 10.82 -0.23 -10.93
N SER A 364 11.82 -0.06 -10.08
CA SER A 364 12.25 -1.10 -9.12
C SER A 364 11.23 -1.41 -8.01
N SER A 365 10.24 -0.54 -7.79
CA SER A 365 9.17 -0.75 -6.81
C SER A 365 7.89 -1.32 -7.42
N GLY A 366 7.69 -1.18 -8.74
CA GLY A 366 6.43 -1.50 -9.43
C GLY A 366 5.97 -2.96 -9.25
N ALA A 367 6.89 -3.93 -9.28
CA ALA A 367 6.54 -5.35 -9.12
C ALA A 367 6.65 -5.86 -7.67
N ILE A 368 7.13 -5.03 -6.72
CA ILE A 368 7.31 -5.45 -5.32
C ILE A 368 5.98 -5.83 -4.68
N ALA A 369 4.91 -5.08 -4.96
CA ALA A 369 3.55 -5.37 -4.46
C ALA A 369 3.13 -6.81 -4.73
N LEU A 370 3.23 -7.22 -6.00
CA LEU A 370 2.88 -8.56 -6.46
C LEU A 370 3.80 -9.62 -5.84
N LEU A 371 5.10 -9.33 -5.74
CA LEU A 371 6.07 -10.25 -5.15
C LEU A 371 5.80 -10.48 -3.66
N VAL A 372 5.50 -9.43 -2.90
CA VAL A 372 5.12 -9.53 -1.49
C VAL A 372 3.85 -10.37 -1.35
N TYR A 373 2.83 -10.12 -2.17
CA TYR A 373 1.57 -10.88 -2.14
C TYR A 373 1.76 -12.35 -2.54
N LEU A 374 2.65 -12.64 -3.49
CA LEU A 374 3.05 -14.00 -3.84
C LEU A 374 3.67 -14.72 -2.65
N VAL A 375 4.60 -14.06 -1.95
CA VAL A 375 5.23 -14.68 -0.77
C VAL A 375 4.24 -14.84 0.38
N ILE A 376 3.29 -13.92 0.57
CA ILE A 376 2.19 -14.12 1.54
C ILE A 376 1.42 -15.39 1.22
N ALA A 377 1.01 -15.59 -0.04
CA ALA A 377 0.24 -16.76 -0.45
C ALA A 377 1.03 -18.07 -0.27
N VAL A 378 2.30 -18.10 -0.66
CA VAL A 378 3.19 -19.27 -0.46
C VAL A 378 3.42 -19.53 1.03
N SER A 379 3.60 -18.48 1.84
CA SER A 379 3.81 -18.60 3.28
C SER A 379 2.59 -19.17 3.97
N GLN A 380 1.39 -18.71 3.60
CA GLN A 380 0.13 -19.23 4.11
C GLN A 380 -0.06 -20.70 3.76
N LEU A 381 0.21 -21.10 2.51
CA LEU A 381 0.12 -22.49 2.07
C LEU A 381 0.97 -23.42 2.94
N ARG A 382 2.23 -23.04 3.20
CA ARG A 382 3.17 -23.84 3.99
C ARG A 382 2.86 -23.80 5.50
N LEU A 383 2.56 -22.63 6.05
CA LEU A 383 2.27 -22.49 7.48
C LEU A 383 0.98 -23.19 7.86
N ARG A 384 -0.07 -23.11 7.04
CA ARG A 384 -1.32 -23.82 7.31
C ARG A 384 -1.10 -25.33 7.40
N GLN A 385 -0.37 -25.91 6.44
CA GLN A 385 -0.03 -27.34 6.47
C GLN A 385 0.71 -27.73 7.76
N ARG A 386 1.71 -26.93 8.17
CA ARG A 386 2.46 -27.18 9.42
C ARG A 386 1.59 -27.03 10.67
N LEU A 387 0.76 -25.99 10.75
CA LEU A 387 -0.13 -25.76 11.90
C LEU A 387 -1.20 -26.85 12.03
N THR A 388 -1.75 -27.32 10.90
CA THR A 388 -2.70 -28.45 10.89
C THR A 388 -2.03 -29.76 11.28
N ALA A 389 -0.82 -30.03 10.80
CA ALA A 389 -0.04 -31.21 11.21
C ALA A 389 0.29 -31.21 12.72
N GLN A 390 0.40 -30.03 13.33
CA GLN A 390 0.59 -29.85 14.78
C GLN A 390 -0.72 -29.91 15.58
N GLY A 391 -1.88 -30.14 14.93
CA GLY A 391 -3.18 -30.18 15.60
C GLY A 391 -3.68 -28.82 16.11
N LYS A 392 -3.08 -27.70 15.70
CA LYS A 392 -3.51 -26.36 16.15
C LYS A 392 -4.79 -25.93 15.47
N THR A 393 -5.72 -25.39 16.25
CA THR A 393 -6.96 -24.79 15.74
C THR A 393 -6.71 -23.38 15.23
N LEU A 394 -7.14 -23.10 13.99
CA LEU A 394 -7.01 -21.77 13.38
C LEU A 394 -8.21 -20.89 13.75
N GLY A 395 -7.94 -19.76 14.40
CA GLY A 395 -8.96 -18.77 14.80
C GLY A 395 -9.50 -17.92 13.63
N TYR A 396 -8.80 -17.89 12.50
CA TYR A 396 -9.25 -17.28 11.25
C TYR A 396 -8.86 -18.22 10.10
N ARG A 397 -9.69 -18.35 9.05
CA ARG A 397 -9.47 -19.33 7.98
C ARG A 397 -9.64 -18.74 6.59
N MET A 398 -8.72 -19.08 5.71
CA MET A 398 -8.84 -18.87 4.27
C MET A 398 -9.99 -19.71 3.70
N TRP A 399 -10.75 -19.11 2.78
CA TRP A 399 -11.84 -19.78 2.06
C TRP A 399 -11.30 -20.82 1.09
N LEU A 400 -12.02 -21.93 0.90
CA LEU A 400 -11.73 -22.97 -0.11
C LEU A 400 -10.25 -23.38 -0.18
N PHE A 401 -9.59 -23.48 0.98
CA PHE A 401 -8.19 -23.91 1.06
C PHE A 401 -8.05 -25.38 0.61
N PRO A 402 -7.05 -25.74 -0.22
CA PRO A 402 -5.94 -24.91 -0.71
C PRO A 402 -6.15 -24.27 -2.09
N TRP A 403 -7.32 -24.47 -2.73
CA TRP A 403 -7.56 -24.10 -4.14
C TRP A 403 -7.45 -22.61 -4.41
N LEU A 404 -8.05 -21.76 -3.55
CA LEU A 404 -7.94 -20.30 -3.73
C LEU A 404 -6.50 -19.80 -3.51
N THR A 405 -5.74 -20.41 -2.61
CA THR A 405 -4.32 -20.08 -2.42
C THR A 405 -3.50 -20.40 -3.67
N TRP A 406 -3.71 -21.57 -4.27
CA TRP A 406 -3.07 -21.93 -5.54
C TRP A 406 -3.51 -21.01 -6.69
N GLY A 407 -4.79 -20.65 -6.75
CA GLY A 407 -5.32 -19.70 -7.73
C GLY A 407 -4.62 -18.34 -7.66
N VAL A 408 -4.42 -17.80 -6.45
CA VAL A 408 -3.68 -16.54 -6.24
C VAL A 408 -2.22 -16.67 -6.67
N ILE A 409 -1.54 -17.76 -6.30
CA ILE A 409 -0.14 -18.01 -6.69
C ILE A 409 -0.02 -18.05 -8.21
N LEU A 410 -0.88 -18.81 -8.89
CA LEU A 410 -0.87 -18.94 -10.35
C LEU A 410 -1.19 -17.61 -11.02
N PHE A 411 -2.18 -16.88 -10.51
CA PHE A 411 -2.58 -15.58 -11.05
C PHE A 411 -1.43 -14.56 -10.96
N ILE A 412 -0.84 -14.38 -9.78
CA ILE A 412 0.28 -13.43 -9.60
C ILE A 412 1.47 -13.84 -10.46
N SER A 413 1.80 -15.14 -10.50
CA SER A 413 2.90 -15.64 -11.33
C SER A 413 2.65 -15.37 -12.82
N GLY A 414 1.42 -15.61 -13.30
CA GLY A 414 1.01 -15.32 -14.67
C GLY A 414 1.08 -13.84 -15.01
N VAL A 415 0.66 -12.95 -14.10
CA VAL A 415 0.75 -11.49 -14.28
C VAL A 415 2.21 -11.04 -14.36
N LEU A 416 3.09 -11.52 -13.46
CA LEU A 416 4.52 -11.19 -13.51
C LEU A 416 5.17 -11.67 -14.81
N VAL A 417 4.82 -12.87 -15.28
CA VAL A 417 5.29 -13.39 -16.57
C VAL A 417 4.79 -12.52 -17.72
N LEU A 418 3.51 -12.12 -17.72
CA LEU A 418 2.94 -11.25 -18.75
C LEU A 418 3.62 -9.87 -18.78
N MET A 419 3.92 -9.30 -17.60
CA MET A 419 4.64 -8.03 -17.49
C MET A 419 6.06 -8.10 -18.08
N LEU A 420 6.74 -9.26 -18.05
CA LEU A 420 8.04 -9.43 -18.72
C LEU A 420 7.93 -9.31 -20.25
N PHE A 421 6.80 -9.72 -20.84
CA PHE A 421 6.60 -9.65 -22.29
C PHE A 421 6.09 -8.29 -22.77
N ARG A 422 5.48 -7.48 -21.90
CA ARG A 422 5.01 -6.12 -22.22
C ARG A 422 6.16 -5.10 -22.16
N PRO A 423 6.44 -4.33 -23.23
CA PRO A 423 7.52 -3.35 -23.23
C PRO A 423 7.44 -2.32 -22.08
N ASP A 424 6.23 -1.85 -21.78
CA ASP A 424 6.00 -0.80 -20.77
C ASP A 424 6.31 -1.26 -19.34
N HIS A 425 6.11 -2.55 -19.04
CA HIS A 425 6.27 -3.12 -17.70
C HIS A 425 7.54 -3.96 -17.53
N ARG A 426 8.24 -4.28 -18.63
CA ARG A 426 9.44 -5.11 -18.59
C ARG A 426 10.52 -4.50 -17.69
N LEU A 427 10.72 -3.19 -17.77
CA LEU A 427 11.70 -2.50 -16.94
C LEU A 427 11.37 -2.63 -15.45
N GLU A 428 10.08 -2.57 -15.10
CA GLU A 428 9.62 -2.71 -13.71
C GLU A 428 9.93 -4.09 -13.15
N VAL A 429 9.58 -5.16 -13.88
CA VAL A 429 9.83 -6.52 -13.42
C VAL A 429 11.32 -6.86 -13.38
N VAL A 430 12.08 -6.47 -14.41
CA VAL A 430 13.52 -6.77 -14.48
C VAL A 430 14.28 -6.04 -13.37
N SER A 431 14.01 -4.75 -13.17
CA SER A 431 14.66 -3.98 -12.10
C SER A 431 14.29 -4.50 -10.71
N THR A 432 13.02 -4.85 -10.49
CA THR A 432 12.57 -5.47 -9.24
C THR A 432 13.24 -6.84 -9.02
N MET A 433 13.36 -7.66 -10.06
CA MET A 433 13.98 -8.99 -9.96
C MET A 433 15.48 -8.88 -9.68
N VAL A 434 16.18 -7.94 -10.33
CA VAL A 434 17.59 -7.64 -10.06
C VAL A 434 17.75 -7.19 -8.61
N LEU A 435 16.92 -6.27 -8.14
CA LEU A 435 16.93 -5.82 -6.75
C LEU A 435 16.67 -6.99 -5.78
N ALA A 436 15.66 -7.81 -6.05
CA ALA A 436 15.35 -8.99 -5.25
C ALA A 436 16.54 -9.96 -5.18
N VAL A 437 17.21 -10.24 -6.31
CA VAL A 437 18.41 -11.09 -6.35
C VAL A 437 19.55 -10.48 -5.54
N LEU A 438 19.79 -9.17 -5.66
CA LEU A 438 20.82 -8.49 -4.86
C LEU A 438 20.54 -8.59 -3.36
N VAL A 439 19.29 -8.40 -2.95
CA VAL A 439 18.86 -8.52 -1.55
C VAL A 439 18.93 -9.97 -1.06
N VAL A 440 18.59 -10.96 -1.90
CA VAL A 440 18.75 -12.38 -1.55
C VAL A 440 20.24 -12.70 -1.34
N CYS A 441 21.11 -12.24 -2.25
CA CYS A 441 22.54 -12.43 -2.16
C CYS A 441 23.11 -11.79 -0.88
N SER A 442 22.71 -10.57 -0.53
CA SER A 442 23.13 -9.93 0.71
C SER A 442 22.62 -10.68 1.95
N GLY A 443 21.36 -11.11 1.95
CA GLY A 443 20.76 -11.90 3.03
C GLY A 443 21.45 -13.24 3.26
N LEU A 444 21.85 -13.94 2.19
CA LEU A 444 22.62 -15.19 2.27
C LEU A 444 24.03 -14.94 2.84
N LEU A 445 24.68 -13.83 2.46
CA LEU A 445 25.99 -13.46 3.02
C LEU A 445 25.92 -13.12 4.50
N VAL A 446 24.90 -12.36 4.92
CA VAL A 446 24.65 -12.02 6.33
C VAL A 446 24.36 -13.29 7.15
N THR A 447 23.52 -14.19 6.62
CA THR A 447 23.20 -15.47 7.28
C THR A 447 24.44 -16.36 7.41
N ARG A 448 25.29 -16.43 6.37
CA ARG A 448 26.54 -17.21 6.39
C ARG A 448 27.58 -16.64 7.36
N ARG A 449 27.73 -15.31 7.43
CA ARG A 449 28.64 -14.65 8.40
C ARG A 449 28.23 -14.96 9.84
N ARG A 450 26.94 -14.90 10.14
CA ARG A 450 26.40 -15.26 11.46
C ARG A 450 26.58 -16.74 11.82
N ALA A 451 26.32 -17.64 10.88
CA ALA A 451 26.58 -19.06 11.11
C ALA A 451 28.04 -19.32 11.49
N ARG A 452 28.98 -18.57 10.89
CA ARG A 452 30.41 -18.61 11.27
C ARG A 452 30.67 -18.00 12.65
N GLU A 453 30.10 -16.85 12.98
CA GLU A 453 30.28 -16.21 14.30
C GLU A 453 29.77 -17.07 15.46
N VAL A 454 28.61 -17.75 15.30
CA VAL A 454 28.06 -18.65 16.32
C VAL A 454 28.94 -19.90 16.52
N VAL A 455 29.54 -20.42 15.44
CA VAL A 455 30.47 -21.55 15.51
C VAL A 455 31.78 -21.13 16.20
N VAL A 456 32.34 -19.98 15.85
CA VAL A 456 33.59 -19.46 16.46
C VAL A 456 33.39 -19.12 17.94
N GLY A 457 32.25 -18.51 18.32
CA GLY A 457 31.92 -18.20 19.71
C GLY A 457 31.73 -19.43 20.61
N ARG A 458 31.28 -20.56 20.05
CA ARG A 458 31.18 -21.84 20.77
C ARG A 458 32.54 -22.52 20.96
N VAL A 459 33.46 -22.37 20.02
CA VAL A 459 34.83 -22.90 20.13
C VAL A 459 35.65 -22.08 21.15
N GLY A 460 35.44 -20.77 21.23
CA GLY A 460 36.14 -19.90 22.20
C GLY A 460 35.61 -19.93 23.64
N GLN A 461 34.49 -20.59 23.92
CA GLN A 461 33.98 -20.84 25.28
C GLN A 461 34.22 -22.29 25.76
N GLY A 462 34.77 -23.14 24.89
CA GLY A 462 35.12 -24.54 25.18
C GLY A 462 36.63 -24.79 25.28
N ALA A 463 37.44 -23.73 25.29
CA ALA A 463 38.86 -23.70 25.62
C ALA A 463 39.06 -22.76 26.81
#